data_AF-A0A7W4HHY6-F1
#
_entry.id   AF-A0A7W4HHY6-F1
#
_cell.length_a   1.000
_cell.length_b   1.000
_cell.length_c   1.000
_cell.angle_alpha   90.00
_cell.angle_beta   90.00
_cell.angle_gamma   90.00
#
_symmetry.space_group_name_H-M   'P 1'
#
loop_
_entity.id
_entity.type
_entity.pdbx_description
1 polymer ?
#
loop_
_entity_poly.entity_id
_entity_poly.type
_entity_poly.pdbx_seq_one_letter_code
_entity_poly.pdbx_strand_id
1 'polypeptide(L)'
;MNTKIIVIVGPTASGKTKVAVELAKRLNGEIISADSRTIFQGMDIGTAKPDLMERGGIPHFGFDLVRPDERFTVVDWKNYAKEKITEILARGKQPIVVGGTGLYVDALVFDYQFSEEAKKGEIDRKKMGDEYEIYGILTDREELGERIKKRVQSMFGEGLYEECRGLASKYDFGLPAMKSNIYRYVWDYLNGVSSLEEAINLASTSDFQLAKRQMTWFKRNPEIKWYKREEILDKILEKFQVQHY
;
A
#
# COMPACT_ATOMS: atom_id res chain seq x y z
N MET A 1 12.86 -23.40 -10.92
CA MET A 1 12.96 -22.89 -9.53
C MET A 1 11.58 -22.35 -9.16
N ASN A 2 11.01 -22.80 -8.04
CA ASN A 2 9.69 -22.35 -7.59
C ASN A 2 9.86 -21.08 -6.75
N THR A 3 10.13 -19.95 -7.41
CA THR A 3 10.36 -18.67 -6.74
C THR A 3 9.07 -18.21 -6.08
N LYS A 4 9.02 -18.24 -4.74
CA LYS A 4 7.87 -17.76 -3.97
C LYS A 4 7.69 -16.25 -4.19
N ILE A 5 6.45 -15.78 -4.22
CA ILE A 5 6.10 -14.36 -4.28
C ILE A 5 6.11 -13.81 -2.85
N ILE A 6 6.94 -12.81 -2.59
CA ILE A 6 7.04 -12.20 -1.26
C ILE A 6 5.98 -11.12 -1.13
N VAL A 7 5.20 -11.15 -0.04
CA VAL A 7 4.18 -10.15 0.27
C VAL A 7 4.51 -9.47 1.59
N ILE A 8 4.63 -8.15 1.61
CA ILE A 8 4.91 -7.34 2.80
C ILE A 8 3.71 -6.45 3.11
N VAL A 9 3.10 -6.67 4.27
CA VAL A 9 1.94 -5.92 4.75
C VAL A 9 2.21 -5.22 6.07
N GLY A 10 1.27 -4.37 6.48
CA GLY A 10 1.36 -3.60 7.71
C GLY A 10 0.64 -2.26 7.60
N PRO A 11 0.46 -1.57 8.72
CA PRO A 11 -0.28 -0.32 8.75
C PRO A 11 0.45 0.78 7.98
N THR A 12 -0.26 1.82 7.58
CA THR A 12 0.33 3.07 7.07
C THR A 12 1.40 3.59 8.05
N ALA A 13 2.46 4.25 7.57
CA ALA A 13 3.61 4.72 8.38
C ALA A 13 4.45 3.64 9.14
N SER A 14 4.23 2.34 8.93
CA SER A 14 5.08 1.27 9.51
C SER A 14 6.47 1.13 8.88
N GLY A 15 6.72 1.77 7.73
CA GLY A 15 8.02 1.72 7.04
C GLY A 15 8.16 0.63 5.97
N LYS A 16 7.03 0.03 5.52
CA LYS A 16 7.00 -1.02 4.48
C LYS A 16 7.83 -0.69 3.24
N THR A 17 7.72 0.52 2.71
CA THR A 17 8.43 0.94 1.50
C THR A 17 9.94 0.78 1.65
N LYS A 18 10.51 1.25 2.76
CA LYS A 18 11.96 1.15 3.02
C LYS A 18 12.40 -0.32 3.08
N VAL A 19 11.68 -1.14 3.84
CA VAL A 19 11.96 -2.59 3.95
C VAL A 19 11.90 -3.26 2.58
N ALA A 20 10.88 -2.96 1.78
CA ALA A 20 10.71 -3.55 0.46
C ALA A 20 11.83 -3.18 -0.52
N VAL A 21 12.24 -1.90 -0.54
CA VAL A 21 13.33 -1.43 -1.40
C VAL A 21 14.65 -2.06 -1.01
N GLU A 22 14.95 -2.16 0.30
CA GLU A 22 16.14 -2.85 0.80
C GLU A 22 16.12 -4.35 0.44
N LEU A 23 14.97 -5.01 0.59
CA LEU A 23 14.80 -6.41 0.21
C LEU A 23 14.99 -6.62 -1.30
N ALA A 24 14.38 -5.77 -2.14
CA ALA A 24 14.49 -5.84 -3.59
C ALA A 24 15.94 -5.70 -4.06
N LYS A 25 16.73 -4.81 -3.45
CA LYS A 25 18.17 -4.69 -3.73
C LYS A 25 18.94 -5.97 -3.42
N ARG A 26 18.59 -6.66 -2.34
CA ARG A 26 19.26 -7.88 -1.87
C ARG A 26 18.86 -9.13 -2.66
N LEU A 27 17.65 -9.17 -3.21
CA LEU A 27 17.09 -10.32 -3.91
C LEU A 27 16.95 -10.11 -5.42
N ASN A 28 17.53 -9.04 -5.98
CA ASN A 28 17.34 -8.64 -7.39
C ASN A 28 15.84 -8.60 -7.77
N GLY A 29 15.05 -7.96 -6.92
CA GLY A 29 13.60 -7.93 -6.99
C GLY A 29 13.00 -6.67 -7.61
N GLU A 30 11.70 -6.74 -7.89
CA GLU A 30 10.87 -5.63 -8.34
C GLU A 30 9.60 -5.56 -7.49
N ILE A 31 9.05 -4.35 -7.31
CA ILE A 31 8.00 -4.08 -6.33
C ILE A 31 6.65 -3.83 -7.01
N ILE A 32 5.59 -4.44 -6.50
CA ILE A 32 4.19 -4.18 -6.91
C ILE A 32 3.44 -3.58 -5.72
N SER A 33 2.89 -2.38 -5.89
CA SER A 33 2.09 -1.70 -4.87
C SER A 33 0.71 -2.34 -4.70
N ALA A 34 0.38 -2.73 -3.48
CA ALA A 34 -0.95 -3.12 -3.02
C ALA A 34 -1.61 -1.99 -2.21
N ASP A 35 -1.64 -0.79 -2.80
CA ASP A 35 -2.27 0.41 -2.23
C ASP A 35 -3.29 1.02 -3.20
N SER A 36 -4.57 0.95 -2.81
CA SER A 36 -5.73 1.46 -3.56
C SER A 36 -5.74 2.99 -3.77
N ARG A 37 -4.78 3.73 -3.22
CA ARG A 37 -4.66 5.19 -3.39
C ARG A 37 -3.55 5.56 -4.35
N THR A 38 -2.45 4.82 -4.35
CA THR A 38 -1.31 5.10 -5.23
C THR A 38 -1.60 4.81 -6.72
N ILE A 39 -2.68 4.09 -7.02
CA ILE A 39 -3.13 3.81 -8.40
C ILE A 39 -3.61 5.06 -9.16
N PHE A 40 -3.94 6.15 -8.47
CA PHE A 40 -4.50 7.34 -9.09
C PHE A 40 -3.42 8.28 -9.61
N GLN A 41 -3.63 8.77 -10.84
CA GLN A 41 -2.77 9.73 -11.51
C GLN A 41 -2.84 11.11 -10.87
N GLY A 42 -1.67 11.73 -10.66
CA GLY A 42 -1.53 13.07 -10.09
C GLY A 42 -1.90 13.16 -8.61
N MET A 43 -1.98 12.02 -7.92
CA MET A 43 -2.22 11.93 -6.49
C MET A 43 -0.97 11.33 -5.81
N ASP A 44 0.07 12.13 -5.59
CA ASP A 44 1.40 11.65 -5.20
C ASP A 44 1.68 11.92 -3.71
N ILE A 45 1.75 13.19 -3.33
CA ILE A 45 2.09 13.62 -1.97
C ILE A 45 1.00 13.15 -1.01
N GLY A 46 -0.28 13.40 -1.35
CA GLY A 46 -1.38 13.05 -0.48
C GLY A 46 -1.64 11.54 -0.35
N THR A 47 -1.02 10.71 -1.19
CA THR A 47 -1.09 9.24 -1.09
C THR A 47 0.20 8.61 -0.55
N ALA A 48 1.21 9.42 -0.20
CA ALA A 48 2.54 8.94 0.17
C ALA A 48 3.15 8.03 -0.91
N LYS A 49 2.91 8.34 -2.20
CA LYS A 49 3.48 7.59 -3.31
C LYS A 49 5.01 7.76 -3.26
N PRO A 50 5.80 6.66 -3.23
CA PRO A 50 7.25 6.75 -3.16
C PRO A 50 7.81 7.54 -4.36
N ASP A 51 8.65 8.54 -4.08
CA ASP A 51 9.36 9.28 -5.12
C ASP A 51 10.52 8.46 -5.70
N LEU A 52 11.22 8.99 -6.72
CA LEU A 52 12.33 8.27 -7.36
C LEU A 52 13.51 7.98 -6.41
N MET A 53 13.76 8.85 -5.42
CA MET A 53 14.80 8.63 -4.43
C MET A 53 14.42 7.53 -3.45
N GLU A 54 13.19 7.56 -2.94
CA GLU A 54 12.64 6.53 -2.05
C GLU A 54 12.59 5.16 -2.72
N ARG A 55 12.29 5.11 -4.03
CA ARG A 55 12.33 3.87 -4.82
C ARG A 55 13.75 3.31 -4.97
N GLY A 56 14.79 4.13 -4.82
CA GLY A 56 16.18 3.71 -4.78
C GLY A 56 16.64 2.93 -6.01
N GLY A 57 16.11 3.27 -7.19
CA GLY A 57 16.40 2.61 -8.48
C GLY A 57 15.65 1.29 -8.73
N ILE A 58 14.82 0.84 -7.79
CA ILE A 58 14.02 -0.39 -7.94
C ILE A 58 12.76 -0.10 -8.76
N PRO A 59 12.45 -0.89 -9.81
CA PRO A 59 11.18 -0.79 -10.51
C PRO A 59 9.99 -0.97 -9.56
N HIS A 60 9.04 -0.02 -9.62
CA HIS A 60 7.78 -0.07 -8.87
C HIS A 60 6.61 -0.05 -9.84
N PHE A 61 5.66 -0.96 -9.61
CA PHE A 61 4.43 -1.13 -10.37
C PHE A 61 3.21 -0.81 -9.48
N GLY A 62 2.06 -0.55 -10.09
CA GLY A 62 0.82 -0.29 -9.35
C GLY A 62 0.58 1.18 -9.02
N PHE A 63 1.28 2.09 -9.70
CA PHE A 63 1.10 3.53 -9.60
C PHE A 63 0.51 4.08 -10.89
N ASP A 64 -0.26 5.17 -10.79
CA ASP A 64 -0.70 5.97 -11.94
C ASP A 64 -1.47 5.17 -13.01
N LEU A 65 -2.18 4.12 -12.58
CA LEU A 65 -2.91 3.20 -13.45
C LEU A 65 -4.18 3.81 -14.03
N VAL A 66 -4.82 4.72 -13.30
CA VAL A 66 -6.12 5.30 -13.67
C VAL A 66 -6.23 6.78 -13.26
N ARG A 67 -7.06 7.54 -13.96
CA ARG A 67 -7.45 8.88 -13.53
C ARG A 67 -8.39 8.81 -12.31
N PRO A 68 -8.47 9.86 -11.47
CA PRO A 68 -9.35 9.92 -10.29
C PRO A 68 -10.85 9.69 -10.56
N ASP A 69 -11.33 9.94 -11.78
CA ASP A 69 -12.71 9.76 -12.22
C ASP A 69 -12.97 8.38 -12.87
N GLU A 70 -11.92 7.59 -13.09
CA GLU A 70 -12.02 6.26 -13.68
C GLU A 70 -12.26 5.18 -12.61
N ARG A 71 -13.04 4.16 -12.99
CA ARG A 71 -13.30 3.01 -12.13
C ARG A 71 -12.11 2.07 -12.15
N PHE A 72 -11.62 1.69 -10.97
CA PHE A 72 -10.62 0.65 -10.80
C PHE A 72 -10.97 -0.24 -9.60
N THR A 73 -11.21 -1.52 -9.87
CA THR A 73 -11.71 -2.48 -8.88
C THR A 73 -10.60 -3.37 -8.33
N VAL A 74 -10.92 -4.15 -7.30
CA VAL A 74 -10.01 -5.19 -6.80
C VAL A 74 -9.73 -6.27 -7.86
N VAL A 75 -10.66 -6.53 -8.78
CA VAL A 75 -10.48 -7.49 -9.88
C VAL A 75 -9.42 -6.96 -10.85
N ASP A 76 -9.55 -5.68 -11.22
CA ASP A 76 -8.60 -5.02 -12.12
C ASP A 76 -7.19 -5.03 -11.51
N TRP A 77 -7.09 -4.69 -10.22
CA TRP A 77 -5.80 -4.75 -9.52
C TRP A 77 -5.23 -6.17 -9.45
N LYS A 78 -6.06 -7.18 -9.17
CA LYS A 78 -5.62 -8.60 -9.11
C LYS A 78 -5.04 -9.05 -10.45
N ASN A 79 -5.72 -8.74 -11.55
CA ASN A 79 -5.27 -9.10 -12.89
C ASN A 79 -3.96 -8.39 -13.23
N TYR A 80 -3.88 -7.08 -12.98
CA TYR A 80 -2.67 -6.29 -13.13
C TYR A 80 -1.50 -6.86 -12.32
N ALA A 81 -1.72 -7.18 -11.04
CA ALA A 81 -0.68 -7.72 -10.16
C ALA A 81 -0.18 -9.08 -10.66
N LYS A 82 -1.08 -9.97 -11.10
CA LYS A 82 -0.71 -11.28 -11.67
C LYS A 82 0.12 -11.14 -12.95
N GLU A 83 -0.28 -10.25 -13.85
CA GLU A 83 0.49 -9.95 -15.07
C GLU A 83 1.91 -9.48 -14.71
N LYS A 84 2.04 -8.53 -13.77
CA LYS A 84 3.36 -8.04 -13.34
C LYS A 84 4.19 -9.10 -12.63
N ILE A 85 3.57 -9.97 -11.83
CA ILE A 85 4.27 -11.13 -11.26
C ILE A 85 4.85 -12.01 -12.36
N THR A 86 4.06 -12.36 -13.38
CA THR A 86 4.51 -13.19 -14.52
C THR A 86 5.66 -12.52 -15.27
N GLU A 87 5.56 -11.22 -15.56
CA GLU A 87 6.62 -10.44 -16.21
C GLU A 87 7.92 -10.40 -15.40
N ILE A 88 7.84 -10.17 -14.09
CA ILE A 88 8.99 -10.11 -13.18
C ILE A 88 9.70 -11.48 -13.14
N LEU A 89 8.92 -12.56 -13.02
CA LEU A 89 9.44 -13.93 -13.02
C LEU A 89 10.09 -14.28 -14.37
N ALA A 90 9.50 -13.86 -15.49
CA ALA A 90 10.07 -14.07 -16.83
C ALA A 90 11.42 -13.37 -17.02
N ARG A 91 11.66 -12.26 -16.31
CA ARG A 91 12.96 -11.57 -16.23
C ARG A 91 13.95 -12.23 -15.26
N GLY A 92 13.57 -13.32 -14.60
CA GLY A 92 14.40 -13.99 -13.58
C GLY A 92 14.57 -13.19 -12.29
N LYS A 93 13.64 -12.27 -11.99
CA LYS A 93 13.68 -11.40 -10.81
C LYS A 93 12.69 -11.84 -9.75
N GLN A 94 12.90 -11.37 -8.52
CA GLN A 94 12.03 -11.67 -7.36
C GLN A 94 10.82 -10.72 -7.31
N PRO A 95 9.57 -11.20 -7.45
CA PRO A 95 8.39 -10.36 -7.25
C PRO A 95 8.18 -10.08 -5.75
N ILE A 96 7.97 -8.81 -5.41
CA ILE A 96 7.70 -8.35 -4.05
C ILE A 96 6.44 -7.48 -4.07
N VAL A 97 5.36 -7.95 -3.46
CA VAL A 97 4.10 -7.20 -3.34
C VAL A 97 4.07 -6.47 -2.00
N VAL A 98 3.79 -5.18 -1.99
CA VAL A 98 3.92 -4.33 -0.79
C VAL A 98 2.72 -3.43 -0.66
N GLY A 99 2.05 -3.41 0.50
CA GLY A 99 0.96 -2.47 0.67
C GLY A 99 0.15 -2.62 1.94
N GLY A 100 -0.89 -1.80 2.03
CA GLY A 100 -1.79 -1.75 3.18
C GLY A 100 -3.25 -2.02 2.83
N THR A 101 -3.59 -2.23 1.55
CA THR A 101 -4.98 -2.50 1.16
C THR A 101 -5.28 -3.99 1.34
N GLY A 102 -5.86 -4.35 2.48
CA GLY A 102 -6.13 -5.75 2.83
C GLY A 102 -6.97 -6.51 1.79
N LEU A 103 -7.95 -5.85 1.17
CA LEU A 103 -8.76 -6.46 0.11
C LEU A 103 -7.94 -6.81 -1.15
N TYR A 104 -6.96 -5.98 -1.52
CA TYR A 104 -6.07 -6.25 -2.64
C TYR A 104 -5.18 -7.47 -2.32
N VAL A 105 -4.54 -7.45 -1.15
CA VAL A 105 -3.70 -8.57 -0.70
C VAL A 105 -4.49 -9.86 -0.67
N ASP A 106 -5.67 -9.89 -0.03
CA ASP A 106 -6.51 -11.08 0.05
C ASP A 106 -6.91 -11.59 -1.35
N ALA A 107 -7.27 -10.70 -2.27
CA ALA A 107 -7.66 -11.08 -3.62
C ALA A 107 -6.53 -11.75 -4.42
N LEU A 108 -5.28 -11.41 -4.11
CA LEU A 108 -4.10 -12.00 -4.72
C LEU A 108 -3.72 -13.35 -4.08
N VAL A 109 -3.65 -13.39 -2.74
CA VAL A 109 -3.03 -14.53 -2.03
C VAL A 109 -4.01 -15.66 -1.75
N PHE A 110 -5.31 -15.38 -1.69
CA PHE A 110 -6.35 -16.41 -1.60
C PHE A 110 -6.95 -16.67 -2.99
N ASP A 111 -7.55 -17.86 -3.19
CA ASP A 111 -8.30 -18.18 -4.41
C ASP A 111 -9.63 -17.41 -4.46
N TYR A 112 -9.52 -16.10 -4.64
CA TYR A 112 -10.64 -15.18 -4.68
C TYR A 112 -11.37 -15.35 -6.01
N GLN A 113 -12.44 -16.13 -6.02
CA GLN A 113 -13.36 -16.26 -7.14
C GLN A 113 -14.43 -15.17 -7.04
N PHE A 114 -14.41 -14.23 -7.98
CA PHE A 114 -15.48 -13.23 -8.12
C PHE A 114 -16.58 -13.83 -9.01
N SER A 115 -17.46 -14.69 -8.47
CA SER A 115 -18.66 -15.16 -9.21
C SER A 115 -19.86 -14.24 -8.95
N GLU A 116 -20.78 -14.13 -9.92
CA GLU A 116 -22.05 -13.39 -9.73
C GLU A 116 -22.93 -13.98 -8.62
N GLU A 117 -22.69 -15.24 -8.25
CA GLU A 117 -23.39 -16.00 -7.22
C GLU A 117 -22.80 -15.75 -5.81
N ALA A 118 -21.57 -15.25 -5.70
CA ALA A 118 -20.91 -14.86 -4.46
C ALA A 118 -21.44 -13.53 -3.89
N LYS A 119 -22.76 -13.30 -3.93
CA LYS A 119 -23.46 -12.11 -3.39
C LYS A 119 -23.37 -11.96 -1.87
N LYS A 120 -22.75 -12.91 -1.18
CA LYS A 120 -22.26 -12.76 0.19
C LYS A 120 -20.76 -13.04 0.13
N GLY A 121 -19.94 -12.03 0.32
CA GLY A 121 -18.48 -12.11 0.20
C GLY A 121 -17.83 -12.99 1.26
N GLU A 122 -18.09 -14.30 1.20
CA GLU A 122 -17.33 -15.31 1.92
C GLU A 122 -16.02 -15.49 1.16
N ILE A 123 -15.02 -14.76 1.62
CA ILE A 123 -13.64 -14.99 1.24
C ILE A 123 -13.24 -16.30 1.91
N ASP A 124 -12.98 -17.35 1.14
CA ASP A 124 -12.37 -18.55 1.71
C ASP A 124 -10.90 -18.24 2.07
N ARG A 125 -10.70 -17.82 3.32
CA ARG A 125 -9.39 -17.56 3.91
C ARG A 125 -8.76 -18.81 4.51
N LYS A 126 -9.28 -20.01 4.21
CA LYS A 126 -8.79 -21.26 4.82
C LYS A 126 -7.40 -21.65 4.36
N LYS A 127 -7.00 -21.30 3.13
CA LYS A 127 -5.66 -21.62 2.63
C LYS A 127 -5.17 -20.59 1.61
N MET A 128 -4.01 -19.98 1.88
CA MET A 128 -3.26 -19.18 0.93
C MET A 128 -2.67 -20.05 -0.19
N GLY A 129 -2.51 -19.50 -1.39
CA GLY A 129 -1.76 -20.15 -2.47
C GLY A 129 -0.35 -20.50 -2.01
N ASP A 130 0.09 -21.73 -2.27
CA ASP A 130 1.40 -22.21 -1.83
C ASP A 130 2.54 -21.41 -2.48
N GLU A 131 2.31 -20.65 -3.54
CA GLU A 131 3.31 -19.79 -4.17
C GLU A 131 3.63 -18.50 -3.40
N TYR A 132 2.85 -18.12 -2.37
CA TYR A 132 3.04 -16.88 -1.63
C TYR A 132 3.74 -17.08 -0.28
N GLU A 133 4.51 -16.07 0.14
CA GLU A 133 5.03 -15.93 1.51
C GLU A 133 4.72 -14.53 2.02
N ILE A 134 3.90 -14.44 3.06
CA ILE A 134 3.38 -13.15 3.56
C ILE A 134 3.95 -12.79 4.94
N TYR A 135 4.41 -11.55 5.04
CA TYR A 135 5.08 -10.97 6.19
C TYR A 135 4.41 -9.67 6.61
N GLY A 136 4.29 -9.43 7.90
CA GLY A 136 3.67 -8.24 8.47
C GLY A 136 4.64 -7.45 9.35
N ILE A 137 4.66 -6.12 9.20
CA ILE A 137 5.40 -5.24 10.11
C ILE A 137 4.54 -4.94 11.35
N LEU A 138 5.03 -5.35 12.51
CA LEU A 138 4.54 -4.92 13.82
C LEU A 138 5.11 -3.55 14.15
N THR A 139 4.27 -2.67 14.67
CA THR A 139 4.67 -1.36 15.19
C THR A 139 3.91 -1.10 16.47
N ASP A 140 4.59 -0.54 17.47
CA ASP A 140 3.94 -0.09 18.69
C ASP A 140 2.87 0.96 18.38
N ARG A 141 1.78 0.97 19.15
CA ARG A 141 0.64 1.84 18.87
C ARG A 141 0.97 3.32 19.08
N GLU A 142 1.74 3.64 20.11
CA GLU A 142 2.12 5.02 20.42
C GLU A 142 3.12 5.52 19.38
N GLU A 143 4.15 4.72 19.10
CA GLU A 143 5.14 5.02 18.06
C GLU A 143 4.48 5.21 16.69
N LEU A 144 3.51 4.36 16.33
CA LEU A 144 2.75 4.46 15.09
C LEU A 144 1.96 5.77 15.03
N GLY A 145 1.34 6.18 16.13
CA GLY A 145 0.62 7.44 16.24
C GLY A 145 1.52 8.65 16.01
N GLU A 146 2.70 8.65 16.63
CA GLU A 146 3.70 9.71 16.42
C GLU A 146 4.21 9.77 14.99
N ARG A 147 4.52 8.61 14.39
CA ARG A 147 4.98 8.51 13.00
C ARG A 147 3.91 9.01 12.03
N ILE A 148 2.65 8.66 12.25
CA ILE A 148 1.52 9.14 11.44
C ILE A 148 1.41 10.66 11.56
N LYS A 149 1.40 11.21 12.78
CA LYS A 149 1.30 12.66 12.98
C LYS A 149 2.45 13.41 12.30
N LYS A 150 3.69 12.98 12.52
CA LYS A 150 4.88 13.58 11.89
C LYS A 150 4.80 13.54 10.37
N ARG A 151 4.40 12.39 9.80
CA ARG A 151 4.28 12.22 8.35
C ARG A 151 3.17 13.10 7.77
N VAL A 152 2.00 13.13 8.39
CA VAL A 152 0.89 13.98 7.94
C VAL A 152 1.30 15.44 8.01
N GLN A 153 1.89 15.88 9.12
CA GLN A 153 2.43 17.24 9.25
C GLN A 153 3.42 17.59 8.14
N SER A 154 4.35 16.69 7.80
CA SER A 154 5.32 16.95 6.72
C SER A 154 4.70 16.99 5.33
N MET A 155 3.52 16.40 5.13
CA MET A 155 2.80 16.48 3.85
C MET A 155 2.11 17.83 3.66
N PHE A 156 1.67 18.49 4.74
CA PHE A 156 1.06 19.81 4.65
C PHE A 156 2.12 20.87 4.31
N GLY A 157 2.17 21.24 3.03
CA GLY A 157 3.06 22.24 2.49
C GLY A 157 2.68 22.57 1.05
N GLU A 158 3.39 23.52 0.43
CA GLU A 158 2.97 24.07 -0.86
C GLU A 158 2.83 23.02 -1.95
N GLY A 159 3.69 22.00 -1.99
CA GLY A 159 3.57 20.91 -2.95
C GLY A 159 2.22 20.17 -2.87
N LEU A 160 1.74 19.85 -1.67
CA LEU A 160 0.42 19.22 -1.50
C LEU A 160 -0.72 20.19 -1.84
N TYR A 161 -0.54 21.48 -1.59
CA TYR A 161 -1.55 22.48 -1.91
C TYR A 161 -1.68 22.67 -3.43
N GLU A 162 -0.56 22.72 -4.14
CA GLU A 162 -0.52 22.75 -5.60
C GLU A 162 -1.12 21.48 -6.21
N GLU A 163 -0.74 20.30 -5.69
CA GLU A 163 -1.35 19.02 -6.07
C GLU A 163 -2.88 19.06 -5.90
N CYS A 164 -3.35 19.51 -4.73
CA CYS A 164 -4.78 19.60 -4.42
C CYS A 164 -5.52 20.59 -5.34
N ARG A 165 -4.98 21.80 -5.57
CA ARG A 165 -5.56 22.78 -6.51
C ARG A 165 -5.57 22.26 -7.94
N GLY A 166 -4.50 21.57 -8.36
CA GLY A 166 -4.40 20.95 -9.68
C GLY A 166 -5.46 19.89 -9.90
N LEU A 167 -5.70 19.03 -8.91
CA LEU A 167 -6.77 18.04 -8.94
C LEU A 167 -8.15 18.71 -8.93
N ALA A 168 -8.35 19.75 -8.12
CA ALA A 168 -9.64 20.46 -8.02
C ALA A 168 -10.02 21.19 -9.31
N SER A 169 -9.03 21.59 -10.11
CA SER A 169 -9.28 22.19 -11.44
C SER A 169 -9.82 21.19 -12.47
N LYS A 170 -9.66 19.88 -12.24
CA LYS A 170 -9.97 18.82 -13.20
C LYS A 170 -11.09 17.88 -12.75
N TYR A 171 -11.25 17.71 -11.44
CA TYR A 171 -12.08 16.65 -10.86
C TYR A 171 -12.94 17.17 -9.73
N ASP A 172 -14.14 16.57 -9.59
CA ASP A 172 -15.03 16.82 -8.47
C ASP A 172 -14.48 16.19 -7.18
N PHE A 173 -14.36 16.99 -6.11
CA PHE A 173 -13.96 16.51 -4.78
C PHE A 173 -15.04 15.66 -4.08
N GLY A 174 -16.22 15.54 -4.69
CA GLY A 174 -17.21 14.51 -4.39
C GLY A 174 -16.82 13.08 -4.80
N LEU A 175 -15.79 12.90 -5.64
CA LEU A 175 -15.38 11.58 -6.13
C LEU A 175 -14.80 10.68 -5.02
N PRO A 176 -14.96 9.34 -5.12
CA PRO A 176 -14.38 8.40 -4.15
C PRO A 176 -12.86 8.49 -3.97
N ALA A 177 -12.12 8.91 -5.00
CA ALA A 177 -10.68 9.15 -4.93
C ALA A 177 -10.35 10.31 -3.97
N MET A 178 -11.07 11.42 -4.09
CA MET A 178 -10.83 12.67 -3.33
C MET A 178 -11.32 12.60 -1.88
N LYS A 179 -12.30 11.73 -1.59
CA LYS A 179 -12.82 11.50 -0.24
C LYS A 179 -11.84 10.81 0.72
N SER A 180 -10.66 10.42 0.24
CA SER A 180 -9.71 9.60 0.99
C SER A 180 -8.48 10.36 1.49
N ASN A 181 -7.89 9.81 2.54
CA ASN A 181 -6.64 10.23 3.20
C ASN A 181 -6.67 11.69 3.67
N ILE A 182 -6.06 12.58 2.89
CA ILE A 182 -5.66 13.93 3.30
C ILE A 182 -6.29 15.01 2.41
N TYR A 183 -6.67 14.69 1.16
CA TYR A 183 -7.13 15.66 0.17
C TYR A 183 -8.37 16.43 0.62
N ARG A 184 -9.35 15.73 1.23
CA ARG A 184 -10.53 16.41 1.79
C ARG A 184 -10.16 17.45 2.84
N TYR A 185 -9.27 17.11 3.77
CA TYR A 185 -8.87 18.03 4.85
C TYR A 185 -8.03 19.20 4.34
N VAL A 186 -7.17 18.96 3.35
CA VAL A 186 -6.43 20.04 2.66
C VAL A 186 -7.39 20.93 1.91
N TRP A 187 -8.39 20.36 1.23
CA TRP A 187 -9.38 21.13 0.50
C TRP A 187 -10.23 22.01 1.42
N ASP A 188 -10.70 21.46 2.54
CA ASP A 188 -11.44 22.22 3.56
C ASP A 188 -10.58 23.39 4.09
N TYR A 189 -9.29 23.15 4.36
CA TYR A 189 -8.34 24.21 4.74
C TYR A 189 -8.17 25.29 3.65
N LEU A 190 -7.93 24.88 2.39
CA LEU A 190 -7.72 25.80 1.27
C LEU A 190 -8.95 26.66 0.96
N ASN A 191 -10.15 26.22 1.34
CA ASN A 191 -11.40 26.96 1.19
C ASN A 191 -11.80 27.74 2.45
N GLY A 192 -10.95 27.77 3.49
CA GLY A 192 -11.22 28.49 4.74
C GLY A 192 -12.30 27.85 5.62
N VAL A 193 -12.65 26.58 5.39
CA VAL A 193 -13.63 25.82 6.19
C VAL A 193 -13.02 25.38 7.52
N SER A 194 -11.72 25.08 7.55
CA SER A 194 -10.99 24.67 8.75
C SER A 194 -9.65 25.39 8.86
N SER A 195 -9.10 25.49 10.08
CA SER A 195 -7.72 25.96 10.26
C SER A 195 -6.69 24.90 9.79
N LEU A 196 -5.43 25.32 9.58
CA LEU A 196 -4.35 24.39 9.24
C LEU A 196 -4.13 23.33 10.34
N GLU A 197 -4.15 23.76 11.60
CA GLU A 197 -4.00 22.88 12.75
C GLU A 197 -5.12 21.84 12.81
N GLU A 198 -6.36 22.27 12.58
CA GLU A 198 -7.52 21.40 12.54
C GLU A 198 -7.43 20.38 11.40
N ALA A 199 -7.07 20.82 10.19
CA ALA A 199 -6.91 19.92 9.04
C ALA A 199 -5.83 18.85 9.29
N ILE A 200 -4.69 19.23 9.87
CA ILE A 200 -3.62 18.30 10.24
C ILE A 200 -4.11 17.30 11.30
N ASN A 201 -4.84 17.76 12.32
CA ASN A 201 -5.35 16.90 13.39
C ASN A 201 -6.39 15.90 12.85
N LEU A 202 -7.30 16.34 11.99
CA LEU A 202 -8.31 15.49 11.34
C LEU A 202 -7.66 14.46 10.40
N ALA A 203 -6.71 14.90 9.57
CA ALA A 203 -5.96 14.00 8.69
C ALA A 203 -5.18 12.93 9.48
N SER A 204 -4.47 13.35 10.54
CA SER A 204 -3.75 12.44 11.43
C SER A 204 -4.68 11.41 12.09
N THR A 205 -5.84 11.85 12.55
CA THR A 205 -6.86 10.98 13.17
C THR A 205 -7.40 9.96 12.17
N SER A 206 -7.75 10.42 10.96
CA SER A 206 -8.28 9.56 9.89
C SER A 206 -7.27 8.49 9.47
N ASP A 207 -6.01 8.87 9.31
CA ASP A 207 -4.93 7.96 8.94
C ASP A 207 -4.60 6.95 10.06
N PHE A 208 -4.69 7.37 11.33
CA PHE A 208 -4.60 6.44 12.47
C PHE A 208 -5.77 5.43 12.51
N GLN A 209 -6.98 5.87 12.19
CA GLN A 209 -8.12 4.96 12.06
C GLN A 209 -7.95 3.99 10.88
N LEU A 210 -7.37 4.45 9.77
CA LEU A 210 -6.99 3.57 8.65
C LEU A 210 -5.99 2.51 9.11
N ALA A 211 -4.94 2.91 9.83
CA ALA A 211 -3.95 1.98 10.38
C ALA A 211 -4.59 0.90 11.27
N LYS A 212 -5.52 1.29 12.14
CA LYS A 212 -6.30 0.34 12.96
C LYS A 212 -7.09 -0.65 12.11
N ARG A 213 -7.82 -0.16 11.11
CA ARG A 213 -8.61 -1.02 10.20
C ARG A 213 -7.72 -1.99 9.42
N GLN A 214 -6.55 -1.53 8.95
CA GLN A 214 -5.56 -2.38 8.28
C GLN A 214 -5.09 -3.50 9.20
N MET A 215 -4.72 -3.19 10.44
CA MET A 215 -4.32 -4.21 11.42
C MET A 215 -5.43 -5.20 11.73
N THR A 216 -6.66 -4.72 11.95
CA THR A 216 -7.82 -5.60 12.15
C THR A 216 -8.05 -6.51 10.95
N TRP A 217 -7.83 -6.03 9.73
CA TRP A 217 -7.98 -6.83 8.51
C TRP A 217 -6.90 -7.91 8.41
N PHE A 218 -5.63 -7.54 8.53
CA PHE A 218 -4.50 -8.46 8.36
C PHE A 218 -4.43 -9.53 9.45
N LYS A 219 -4.80 -9.21 10.71
CA LYS A 219 -4.84 -10.20 11.80
C LYS A 219 -5.80 -11.38 11.57
N ARG A 220 -6.69 -11.29 10.59
CA ARG A 220 -7.59 -12.39 10.21
C ARG A 220 -6.91 -13.47 9.35
N ASN A 221 -5.73 -13.20 8.79
CA ASN A 221 -4.93 -14.20 8.09
C ASN A 221 -3.87 -14.75 9.06
N PRO A 222 -4.00 -16.00 9.53
CA PRO A 222 -3.05 -16.60 10.46
C PRO A 222 -1.70 -16.95 9.82
N GLU A 223 -1.59 -16.94 8.49
CA GLU A 223 -0.35 -17.25 7.77
C GLU A 223 0.65 -16.07 7.73
N ILE A 224 0.21 -14.87 8.14
CA ILE A 224 1.08 -13.68 8.20
C ILE A 224 2.13 -13.84 9.30
N LYS A 225 3.40 -13.82 8.90
CA LYS A 225 4.54 -13.84 9.83
C LYS A 225 4.86 -12.41 10.25
N TRP A 226 4.59 -12.11 11.52
CA TRP A 226 4.73 -10.78 12.06
C TRP A 226 6.10 -10.57 12.70
N TYR A 227 6.80 -9.50 12.32
CA TYR A 227 8.11 -9.13 12.84
C TYR A 227 8.18 -7.63 13.13
N LYS A 228 9.08 -7.22 14.02
CA LYS A 228 9.41 -5.80 14.15
C LYS A 228 10.08 -5.30 12.88
N ARG A 229 9.98 -3.99 12.64
CA ARG A 229 10.54 -3.34 11.44
C ARG A 229 12.05 -3.60 11.28
N GLU A 230 12.77 -3.68 12.39
CA GLU A 230 14.22 -3.85 12.44
C GLU A 230 14.64 -5.29 12.17
N GLU A 231 13.74 -6.26 12.35
CA GLU A 231 14.02 -7.70 12.27
C GLU A 231 13.50 -8.32 10.96
N ILE A 232 12.46 -7.73 10.36
CA ILE A 232 11.73 -8.34 9.25
C ILE A 232 12.61 -8.60 8.02
N LEU A 233 13.54 -7.70 7.71
CA LEU A 233 14.42 -7.84 6.55
C LEU A 233 15.28 -9.10 6.68
N ASP A 234 15.96 -9.25 7.82
CA ASP A 234 16.83 -10.39 8.09
C ASP A 234 16.03 -11.69 8.09
N LYS A 235 14.82 -11.70 8.66
CA LYS A 235 13.96 -12.88 8.68
C LYS A 235 13.47 -13.32 7.31
N ILE A 236 13.24 -12.37 6.39
CA ILE A 236 12.92 -12.70 5.00
C ILE A 236 14.20 -13.23 4.31
N LEU A 237 15.34 -12.56 4.47
CA LEU A 237 16.59 -12.97 3.82
C LEU A 237 17.09 -14.34 4.29
N GLU A 238 17.02 -14.66 5.58
CA GLU A 238 17.32 -15.99 6.13
C GLU A 238 16.57 -17.10 5.39
N LYS A 239 15.33 -16.85 4.97
CA LYS A 239 14.52 -17.83 4.26
C LYS A 239 14.85 -17.93 2.77
N PHE A 240 15.18 -16.81 2.13
CA PHE A 240 15.34 -16.73 0.67
C PHE A 240 16.81 -16.79 0.19
N GLN A 241 17.79 -16.50 1.04
CA GLN A 241 19.21 -16.64 0.73
C GLN A 241 19.74 -18.07 0.94
N VAL A 242 19.07 -18.89 1.78
CA VAL A 242 19.44 -20.30 2.01
C VAL A 242 19.16 -21.20 0.80
N GLN A 243 18.50 -20.70 -0.25
CA GLN A 243 18.18 -21.46 -1.47
C GLN A 243 19.16 -21.23 -2.65
N HIS A 244 20.25 -20.49 -2.43
CA HIS A 244 21.23 -20.15 -3.47
C HIS A 244 22.64 -20.73 -3.23
N TYR A 245 22.79 -21.69 -2.31
CA TYR A 245 24.00 -22.49 -2.15
C TYR A 245 23.73 -23.96 -2.47
#